data_AF-A0A8T7HG81-F1
#
_entry.id   AF-A0A8T7HG81-F1
#
_cell.length_a   1.000
_cell.length_b   1.000
_cell.length_c   1.000
_cell.angle_alpha   90.00
_cell.angle_beta   90.00
_cell.angle_gamma   90.00
#
_symmetry.space_group_name_H-M   'P 1'
#
loop_
_entity.id
_entity.type
_entity.pdbx_description
1 polymer ?
#
loop_
_entity_poly.entity_id
_entity_poly.type
_entity_poly.pdbx_seq_one_letter_code
_entity_poly.pdbx_strand_id
1 'polypeptide(L)'
;MANIIINQSVAILIDGNNIERSIHDETKTTNAMINFDSLIPRLLNGRGLNRLIYFREGRSISTKLAERLYTQFYGSVVPCHKTADIPLSIKATQLASKVDTIIIMSGDSDFIDLAKHLKAEGVRVEIAAIKKTTSKYLIDEVDYFHEVTKDDWFTYSGGKHYSGNKHRSQGGNQQIKKPVATAPPSLPPPFLKPFVPAPILVPVVKPEVKLEFKPGFKPLVKPLEKQVEKKPESKPSPKKPAKKKPSKKQEQVVPRGAAKK
;
A
#
# COMPACT_ATOMS: atom_id res chain seq x y z
N MET A 1 2.30 -10.17 -39.98
CA MET A 1 1.88 -9.10 -39.06
C MET A 1 3.14 -8.39 -38.58
N ALA A 2 3.19 -7.06 -38.65
CA ALA A 2 4.36 -6.30 -38.19
C ALA A 2 4.56 -6.52 -36.68
N ASN A 3 5.79 -6.75 -36.25
CA ASN A 3 6.14 -6.92 -34.84
C ASN A 3 6.13 -5.53 -34.19
N ILE A 4 5.02 -5.16 -33.56
CA ILE A 4 4.86 -3.85 -32.91
C ILE A 4 5.51 -3.94 -31.53
N ILE A 5 6.56 -3.13 -31.32
CA ILE A 5 7.22 -3.03 -30.01
C ILE A 5 6.43 -2.05 -29.14
N ILE A 6 5.77 -2.56 -28.11
CA ILE A 6 5.03 -1.76 -27.13
C ILE A 6 6.00 -1.35 -26.02
N ASN A 7 6.43 -0.08 -26.01
CA ASN A 7 7.34 0.45 -25.01
C ASN A 7 6.57 1.30 -23.98
N GLN A 8 5.76 0.65 -23.16
CA GLN A 8 5.00 1.29 -22.09
C GLN A 8 5.58 0.86 -20.75
N SER A 9 5.91 1.84 -19.92
CA SER A 9 6.49 1.64 -18.60
C SER A 9 5.41 1.65 -17.51
N VAL A 10 5.47 0.66 -16.62
CA VAL A 10 4.43 0.41 -15.62
C VAL A 10 5.04 0.37 -14.23
N ALA A 11 4.44 1.08 -13.28
CA ALA A 11 4.68 0.87 -11.85
C ALA A 11 3.51 0.13 -11.22
N ILE A 12 3.81 -0.79 -10.31
CA ILE A 12 2.82 -1.53 -9.53
C ILE A 12 3.01 -1.17 -8.06
N LEU A 13 1.94 -0.65 -7.44
CA LEU A 13 1.88 -0.29 -6.03
C LEU A 13 0.87 -1.18 -5.34
N ILE A 14 1.31 -1.94 -4.34
CA ILE A 14 0.52 -3.00 -3.73
C ILE A 14 0.20 -2.62 -2.29
N ASP A 15 -1.09 -2.51 -1.98
CA ASP A 15 -1.55 -2.46 -0.61
C ASP A 15 -1.73 -3.88 -0.09
N GLY A 16 -0.73 -4.36 0.64
CA GLY A 16 -0.76 -5.71 1.19
C GLY A 16 -1.91 -5.95 2.17
N ASN A 17 -2.29 -4.93 2.94
CA ASN A 17 -3.32 -5.04 3.96
C ASN A 17 -4.71 -5.09 3.32
N ASN A 18 -4.97 -4.24 2.34
CA ASN A 18 -6.25 -4.23 1.65
C ASN A 18 -6.51 -5.53 0.87
N ILE A 19 -5.50 -6.05 0.14
CA ILE A 19 -5.69 -7.27 -0.63
C ILE A 19 -5.82 -8.50 0.27
N GLU A 20 -4.99 -8.63 1.32
CA GLU A 20 -5.13 -9.73 2.29
C GLU A 20 -6.53 -9.74 2.91
N ARG A 21 -7.01 -8.56 3.35
CA ARG A 21 -8.36 -8.43 3.89
C ARG A 21 -9.43 -8.84 2.88
N SER A 22 -9.32 -8.35 1.64
CA SER A 22 -10.29 -8.65 0.58
C SER A 22 -10.35 -10.15 0.25
N ILE A 23 -9.21 -10.84 0.24
CA ILE A 23 -9.15 -12.29 0.00
C ILE A 23 -9.73 -13.06 1.19
N HIS A 24 -9.45 -12.65 2.42
CA HIS A 24 -10.00 -13.29 3.60
C HIS A 24 -11.53 -13.16 3.65
N ASP A 25 -12.06 -11.98 3.29
CA ASP A 25 -13.50 -11.74 3.21
C ASP A 25 -14.17 -12.62 2.14
N GLU A 26 -13.49 -12.88 1.01
CA GLU A 26 -14.02 -13.70 -0.08
C GLU A 26 -13.89 -15.21 0.18
N THR A 27 -12.74 -15.66 0.68
CA THR A 27 -12.45 -17.09 0.91
C THR A 27 -12.96 -17.59 2.27
N LYS A 28 -13.31 -16.68 3.18
CA LYS A 28 -13.63 -16.96 4.60
C LYS A 28 -12.50 -17.69 5.34
N THR A 29 -11.28 -17.64 4.83
CA THR A 29 -10.11 -18.30 5.41
C THR A 29 -8.94 -17.32 5.50
N THR A 30 -8.18 -17.40 6.59
CA THR A 30 -7.02 -16.53 6.87
C THR A 30 -5.71 -17.03 6.26
N ASN A 31 -5.75 -18.17 5.58
CA ASN A 31 -4.56 -18.85 5.03
C ASN A 31 -4.44 -18.68 3.51
N ALA A 32 -5.25 -17.81 2.93
CA ALA A 32 -5.21 -17.52 1.51
C ALA A 32 -4.14 -16.46 1.24
N MET A 33 -3.26 -16.73 0.27
CA MET A 33 -2.18 -15.83 -0.13
C MET A 33 -2.24 -15.56 -1.64
N ILE A 34 -1.90 -14.34 -2.04
CA ILE A 34 -1.81 -13.94 -3.45
C ILE A 34 -0.65 -14.66 -4.12
N ASN A 35 -0.88 -15.12 -5.36
CA ASN A 35 0.17 -15.57 -6.24
C ASN A 35 0.69 -14.41 -7.10
N PHE A 36 1.71 -13.71 -6.60
CA PHE A 36 2.35 -12.62 -7.34
C PHE A 36 3.00 -13.07 -8.65
N ASP A 37 3.43 -14.33 -8.74
CA ASP A 37 4.16 -14.85 -9.90
C ASP A 37 3.27 -14.97 -11.14
N SER A 38 1.97 -15.28 -10.96
CA SER A 38 1.00 -15.29 -12.06
C SER A 38 0.38 -13.91 -12.25
N LEU A 39 0.09 -13.22 -11.15
CA LEU A 39 -0.66 -11.97 -11.18
C LEU A 39 0.14 -10.82 -11.81
N ILE A 40 1.41 -10.62 -11.44
CA ILE A 40 2.20 -9.49 -11.95
C ILE A 40 2.40 -9.57 -13.48
N PRO A 41 2.83 -10.71 -14.06
CA PRO A 41 2.93 -10.81 -15.52
C PRO A 41 1.60 -10.58 -16.24
N ARG A 42 0.50 -11.07 -15.66
CA ARG A 42 -0.86 -10.84 -16.17
C ARG A 42 -1.23 -9.36 -16.18
N LEU A 43 -0.92 -8.63 -15.10
CA LEU A 43 -1.15 -7.19 -15.00
C LEU A 43 -0.28 -6.40 -15.98
N LEU A 44 0.97 -6.83 -16.20
CA LEU A 44 1.86 -6.17 -17.14
C LEU A 44 1.44 -6.38 -18.59
N ASN A 45 0.89 -7.55 -18.96
CA ASN A 45 0.42 -7.86 -20.31
C ASN A 45 1.47 -7.53 -21.40
N GLY A 46 2.73 -7.89 -21.15
CA GLY A 46 3.85 -7.61 -22.06
C GLY A 46 4.44 -6.19 -21.98
N ARG A 47 3.95 -5.34 -21.08
CA ARG A 47 4.53 -4.01 -20.78
C ARG A 47 5.76 -4.11 -19.86
N GLY A 48 6.59 -3.08 -19.87
CA GLY A 48 7.81 -3.04 -19.06
C GLY A 48 7.53 -2.66 -17.61
N LEU A 49 7.95 -3.48 -16.66
CA LEU A 49 7.90 -3.15 -15.22
C LEU A 49 9.03 -2.18 -14.87
N ASN A 50 8.68 -0.95 -14.51
CA ASN A 50 9.63 0.06 -14.02
C ASN A 50 9.88 -0.10 -12.51
N ARG A 51 8.81 -0.35 -11.74
CA ARG A 51 8.90 -0.44 -10.28
C ARG A 51 7.76 -1.26 -9.70
N LEU A 52 8.08 -2.07 -8.70
CA LEU A 52 7.10 -2.72 -7.84
C LEU A 52 7.35 -2.33 -6.39
N ILE A 53 6.34 -1.82 -5.70
CA ILE A 53 6.41 -1.49 -4.28
C ILE A 53 5.26 -2.16 -3.54
N TYR A 54 5.60 -2.95 -2.52
CA TYR A 54 4.64 -3.58 -1.62
C TYR A 54 4.61 -2.84 -0.29
N PHE A 55 3.47 -2.28 0.07
CA PHE A 55 3.24 -1.61 1.34
C PHE A 55 2.61 -2.59 2.32
N ARG A 56 3.16 -2.67 3.53
CA ARG A 56 2.61 -3.53 4.59
C ARG A 56 2.62 -2.81 5.92
N GLU A 57 1.49 -2.86 6.61
CA GLU A 57 1.37 -2.32 7.95
C GLU A 57 2.01 -3.25 8.99
N GLY A 58 2.61 -2.64 10.02
CA GLY A 58 3.14 -3.36 11.17
C GLY A 58 4.63 -3.70 11.09
N ARG A 59 5.13 -4.35 12.15
CA ARG A 59 6.56 -4.62 12.35
C ARG A 59 7.00 -5.99 11.81
N SER A 60 6.07 -6.89 11.51
CA SER A 60 6.33 -8.24 11.03
C SER A 60 6.09 -8.35 9.53
N ILE A 61 7.09 -7.93 8.76
CA ILE A 61 7.15 -8.23 7.33
C ILE A 61 7.77 -9.62 7.15
N SER A 62 7.13 -10.47 6.35
CA SER A 62 7.71 -11.75 5.95
C SER A 62 8.97 -11.51 5.13
N THR A 63 10.14 -11.86 5.66
CA THR A 63 11.43 -11.76 4.96
C THR A 63 11.41 -12.58 3.66
N LYS A 64 10.77 -13.76 3.69
CA LYS A 64 10.59 -14.63 2.51
C LYS A 64 9.84 -13.94 1.38
N LEU A 65 8.80 -13.17 1.71
CA LEU A 65 8.03 -12.42 0.72
C LEU A 65 8.89 -11.30 0.12
N ALA A 66 9.59 -10.54 0.97
CA ALA A 66 10.46 -9.46 0.52
C ALA A 66 11.58 -9.96 -0.41
N GLU A 67 12.25 -11.06 -0.05
CA GLU A 67 13.29 -11.69 -0.87
C GLU A 67 12.75 -12.19 -2.20
N ARG A 68 11.55 -12.80 -2.22
CA ARG A 68 10.91 -13.28 -3.44
C ARG A 68 10.57 -12.12 -4.38
N LEU A 69 9.93 -11.07 -3.87
CA LEU A 69 9.56 -9.89 -4.67
C LEU A 69 10.80 -9.18 -5.23
N TYR A 70 11.87 -9.08 -4.44
CA TYR A 70 13.13 -8.51 -4.89
C TYR A 70 13.80 -9.35 -5.98
N THR A 71 13.90 -10.67 -5.77
CA THR A 71 14.60 -11.57 -6.70
C THR A 71 13.88 -11.68 -8.05
N GLN A 72 12.55 -11.73 -8.04
CA GLN A 72 11.77 -11.99 -9.25
C GLN A 72 11.39 -10.70 -10.00
N PHE A 73 11.14 -9.60 -9.28
CA PHE A 73 10.57 -8.38 -9.86
C PHE A 73 11.36 -7.12 -9.53
N TYR A 74 12.51 -7.24 -8.87
CA TYR A 74 13.25 -6.10 -8.30
C TYR A 74 12.35 -5.21 -7.42
N GLY A 75 11.36 -5.83 -6.77
CA GLY A 75 10.39 -5.16 -5.93
C GLY A 75 10.98 -4.74 -4.59
N SER A 76 10.41 -3.68 -4.00
CA SER A 76 10.73 -3.25 -2.63
C SER A 76 9.54 -3.41 -1.71
N VAL A 77 9.81 -3.78 -0.45
CA VAL A 77 8.80 -3.82 0.61
C VAL A 77 8.98 -2.62 1.53
N VAL A 78 7.92 -1.87 1.75
CA VAL A 78 7.90 -0.67 2.58
C VAL A 78 7.03 -0.91 3.81
N PRO A 79 7.59 -0.91 5.03
CA PRO A 79 6.79 -0.95 6.25
C PRO A 79 6.00 0.33 6.44
N CYS A 80 4.75 0.20 6.85
CA CYS A 80 3.85 1.30 7.19
C CYS A 80 3.48 1.23 8.67
N HIS A 81 3.46 2.38 9.35
CA HIS A 81 3.17 2.42 10.80
C HIS A 81 1.67 2.30 11.09
N LYS A 82 0.81 2.84 10.22
CA LYS A 82 -0.65 2.80 10.38
C LYS A 82 -1.31 2.28 9.11
N THR A 83 -1.55 3.14 8.13
CA THR A 83 -2.14 2.75 6.85
C THR A 83 -1.14 2.86 5.71
N ALA A 84 -1.38 2.11 4.64
CA ALA A 84 -0.59 2.19 3.42
C ALA A 84 -0.96 3.40 2.54
N ASP A 85 -2.13 4.02 2.73
CA ASP A 85 -2.69 5.01 1.81
C ASP A 85 -1.78 6.22 1.57
N ILE A 86 -1.27 6.83 2.65
CA ILE A 86 -0.39 7.99 2.57
C ILE A 86 0.94 7.64 1.90
N PRO A 87 1.72 6.66 2.38
CA PRO A 87 2.99 6.33 1.75
C PRO A 87 2.82 5.82 0.30
N LEU A 88 1.74 5.10 0.01
CA LEU A 88 1.39 4.67 -1.34
C LEU A 88 1.11 5.87 -2.25
N SER A 89 0.26 6.80 -1.82
CA SER A 89 -0.10 8.00 -2.58
C SER A 89 1.13 8.86 -2.88
N ILE A 90 1.98 9.10 -1.87
CA ILE A 90 3.23 9.84 -2.05
C ILE A 90 4.13 9.15 -3.09
N LYS A 91 4.24 7.82 -3.03
CA LYS A 91 5.04 7.07 -4.01
C LYS A 91 4.44 7.08 -5.40
N ALA A 92 3.12 7.03 -5.53
CA ALA A 92 2.42 7.14 -6.80
C ALA A 92 2.73 8.48 -7.48
N THR A 93 2.53 9.60 -6.79
CA THR A 93 2.85 10.94 -7.33
C THR A 93 4.34 11.08 -7.68
N GLN A 94 5.24 10.54 -6.86
CA GLN A 94 6.69 10.55 -7.18
C GLN A 94 7.03 9.76 -8.46
N LEU A 95 6.28 8.71 -8.75
CA LEU A 95 6.50 7.86 -9.92
C LEU A 95 5.77 8.36 -11.16
N ALA A 96 4.75 9.19 -11.01
CA ALA A 96 3.95 9.70 -12.11
C ALA A 96 4.80 10.34 -13.22
N SER A 97 5.84 11.06 -12.86
CA SER A 97 6.79 11.67 -13.82
C SER A 97 7.72 10.69 -14.55
N LYS A 98 7.70 9.39 -14.21
CA LYS A 98 8.66 8.37 -14.69
C LYS A 98 8.01 7.20 -15.40
N VAL A 99 6.71 7.02 -15.25
CA VAL A 99 5.98 5.87 -15.82
C VAL A 99 4.76 6.33 -16.59
N ASP A 100 4.39 5.56 -17.59
CA ASP A 100 3.19 5.81 -18.40
C ASP A 100 1.93 5.30 -17.70
N THR A 101 2.07 4.33 -16.80
CA THR A 101 0.95 3.69 -16.11
C THR A 101 1.29 3.30 -14.69
N ILE A 102 0.36 3.56 -13.78
CA ILE A 102 0.42 3.11 -12.40
C ILE A 102 -0.74 2.15 -12.15
N ILE A 103 -0.41 0.93 -11.74
CA ILE A 103 -1.37 -0.06 -11.29
C ILE A 103 -1.39 -0.04 -9.77
N ILE A 104 -2.52 0.30 -9.16
CA ILE A 104 -2.71 0.25 -7.72
C ILE A 104 -3.49 -1.03 -7.38
N MET A 105 -2.89 -1.89 -6.58
CA MET A 105 -3.56 -3.07 -6.05
C MET A 105 -4.22 -2.72 -4.71
N SER A 106 -5.40 -2.11 -4.78
CA SER A 106 -6.28 -1.85 -3.63
C SER A 106 -7.72 -1.59 -4.11
N GLY A 107 -8.71 -1.94 -3.29
CA GLY A 107 -10.13 -1.71 -3.57
C GLY A 107 -10.75 -0.47 -2.91
N ASP A 108 -9.97 0.30 -2.15
CA ASP A 108 -10.49 1.38 -1.31
C ASP A 108 -10.87 2.65 -2.09
N SER A 109 -12.00 3.26 -1.71
CA SER A 109 -12.48 4.51 -2.32
C SER A 109 -11.58 5.72 -2.07
N ASP A 110 -10.67 5.64 -1.10
CA ASP A 110 -9.79 6.75 -0.74
C ASP A 110 -8.76 7.07 -1.85
N PHE A 111 -8.57 6.14 -2.80
CA PHE A 111 -7.71 6.35 -3.96
C PHE A 111 -8.38 7.08 -5.13
N ILE A 112 -9.67 7.43 -5.05
CA ILE A 112 -10.39 8.13 -6.13
C ILE A 112 -9.72 9.48 -6.45
N ASP A 113 -9.41 10.28 -5.43
CA ASP A 113 -8.79 11.59 -5.64
C ASP A 113 -7.34 11.47 -6.14
N LEU A 114 -6.63 10.43 -5.70
CA LEU A 114 -5.30 10.10 -6.23
C LEU A 114 -5.39 9.72 -7.71
N ALA A 115 -6.35 8.88 -8.11
CA ALA A 115 -6.54 8.49 -9.50
C ALA A 115 -6.79 9.70 -10.40
N LYS A 116 -7.68 10.62 -9.98
CA LYS A 116 -7.94 11.88 -10.69
C LYS A 116 -6.67 12.71 -10.86
N HIS A 117 -5.89 12.84 -9.79
CA HIS A 117 -4.66 13.62 -9.81
C HIS A 117 -3.62 13.02 -10.77
N LEU A 118 -3.38 11.71 -10.71
CA LEU A 118 -2.43 11.01 -11.60
C LEU A 118 -2.86 11.08 -13.07
N LYS A 119 -4.16 10.96 -13.35
CA LYS A 119 -4.71 11.13 -14.70
C LYS A 119 -4.51 12.56 -15.22
N ALA A 120 -4.68 13.57 -14.36
CA ALA A 120 -4.40 14.95 -14.72
C ALA A 120 -2.91 15.21 -15.00
N GLU A 121 -2.00 14.43 -14.38
CA GLU A 121 -0.56 14.42 -14.69
C GLU A 121 -0.22 13.65 -15.98
N GLY A 122 -1.20 13.05 -16.65
CA GLY A 122 -1.03 12.32 -17.91
C GLY A 122 -0.69 10.84 -17.76
N VAL A 123 -0.77 10.30 -16.54
CA VAL A 123 -0.48 8.89 -16.25
C VAL A 123 -1.78 8.09 -16.31
N ARG A 124 -1.74 6.92 -16.95
CA ARG A 124 -2.87 5.99 -16.90
C ARG A 124 -2.94 5.30 -15.54
N VAL A 125 -4.12 5.26 -14.95
CA VAL A 125 -4.35 4.64 -13.64
C VAL A 125 -5.18 3.40 -13.83
N GLU A 126 -4.63 2.27 -13.39
CA GLU A 126 -5.33 0.99 -13.39
C GLU A 126 -5.47 0.49 -11.94
N ILE A 127 -6.59 -0.17 -11.64
CA ILE A 127 -6.82 -0.78 -10.34
C ILE A 127 -6.84 -2.29 -10.49
N ALA A 128 -6.21 -3.01 -9.56
CA ALA A 128 -6.25 -4.46 -9.50
C ALA A 128 -6.73 -4.93 -8.13
N ALA A 129 -7.99 -5.38 -8.05
CA ALA A 129 -8.60 -5.76 -6.78
C ALA A 129 -9.74 -6.77 -6.96
N ILE A 130 -10.28 -7.27 -5.84
CA ILE A 130 -11.47 -8.13 -5.85
C ILE A 130 -12.69 -7.26 -6.08
N LYS A 131 -13.44 -7.52 -7.16
CA LYS A 131 -14.58 -6.69 -7.59
C LYS A 131 -15.64 -6.49 -6.52
N LYS A 132 -15.85 -7.50 -5.67
CA LYS A 132 -16.87 -7.48 -4.60
C LYS A 132 -16.52 -6.54 -3.44
N THR A 133 -15.23 -6.38 -3.13
CA THR A 133 -14.75 -5.49 -2.06
C THR A 133 -14.38 -4.10 -2.57
N THR A 134 -14.38 -3.91 -3.89
CA THR A 134 -13.99 -2.66 -4.53
C THR A 134 -15.17 -1.69 -4.66
N SER A 135 -14.94 -0.41 -4.40
CA SER A 135 -15.93 0.64 -4.62
C SER A 135 -16.25 0.83 -6.11
N LYS A 136 -17.54 0.91 -6.47
CA LYS A 136 -17.98 1.18 -7.85
C LYS A 136 -17.48 2.53 -8.36
N TYR A 137 -17.49 3.55 -7.51
CA TYR A 137 -16.99 4.88 -7.86
C TYR A 137 -15.50 4.89 -8.21
N LEU A 138 -14.72 4.00 -7.59
CA LEU A 138 -13.31 3.84 -7.94
C LEU A 138 -13.15 3.22 -9.33
N ILE A 139 -13.93 2.17 -9.62
CA ILE A 139 -13.91 1.48 -10.92
C ILE A 139 -14.29 2.44 -12.05
N ASP A 140 -15.29 3.30 -11.83
CA ASP A 140 -15.77 4.26 -12.83
C ASP A 140 -14.75 5.40 -13.08
N GLU A 141 -13.91 5.73 -12.09
CA GLU A 141 -12.93 6.81 -12.21
C GLU A 141 -11.63 6.37 -12.89
N VAL A 142 -11.23 5.10 -12.75
CA VAL A 142 -9.93 4.61 -13.25
C VAL A 142 -9.98 4.23 -14.73
N ASP A 143 -8.83 4.19 -15.40
CA ASP A 143 -8.78 3.89 -16.84
C ASP A 143 -9.04 2.41 -17.14
N TYR A 144 -8.63 1.52 -16.24
CA TYR A 144 -8.89 0.09 -16.37
C TYR A 144 -8.96 -0.60 -15.00
N PHE A 145 -9.87 -1.57 -14.89
CA PHE A 145 -10.02 -2.41 -13.69
C PHE A 145 -9.66 -3.86 -14.01
N HIS A 146 -8.63 -4.37 -13.35
CA HIS A 146 -8.22 -5.77 -13.36
C HIS A 146 -8.90 -6.50 -12.20
N GLU A 147 -9.82 -7.40 -12.52
CA GLU A 147 -10.42 -8.26 -11.52
C GLU A 147 -9.40 -9.30 -11.04
N VAL A 148 -9.26 -9.41 -9.72
CA VAL A 148 -8.51 -10.48 -9.05
C VAL A 148 -9.49 -11.59 -8.70
N THR A 149 -9.23 -12.79 -9.22
CA THR A 149 -10.12 -13.94 -9.13
C THR A 149 -9.46 -15.09 -8.36
N LYS A 150 -10.21 -16.19 -8.17
CA LYS A 150 -9.74 -17.36 -7.42
C LYS A 150 -8.46 -17.99 -7.96
N ASP A 151 -8.16 -17.80 -9.24
CA ASP A 151 -6.96 -18.35 -9.87
C ASP A 151 -5.69 -17.55 -9.50
N ASP A 152 -5.86 -16.34 -8.95
CA ASP A 152 -4.76 -15.45 -8.57
C ASP A 152 -4.32 -15.63 -7.11
N TRP A 153 -4.99 -16.47 -6.32
CA TRP A 153 -4.62 -16.77 -4.94
C TRP A 153 -4.67 -18.27 -4.63
N PHE A 154 -3.93 -18.69 -3.62
CA PHE A 154 -3.91 -20.08 -3.17
C PHE A 154 -4.10 -20.16 -1.66
N THR A 155 -4.76 -21.21 -1.20
CA THR A 155 -4.93 -21.48 0.23
C THR A 155 -3.86 -22.45 0.71
N TYR A 156 -3.09 -22.05 1.72
CA TYR A 156 -2.19 -22.97 2.40
C TYR A 156 -3.00 -23.86 3.35
N SER A 157 -3.36 -25.06 2.89
CA SER A 157 -3.82 -26.11 3.79
C SER A 157 -2.61 -26.56 4.60
N GLY A 158 -2.57 -26.22 5.90
CA GLY A 158 -1.51 -26.69 6.80
C GLY A 158 -1.32 -28.19 6.58
N GLY A 159 -0.08 -28.61 6.34
CA GLY A 159 0.24 -30.00 6.04
C GLY A 159 -0.46 -30.91 7.05
N LYS A 160 -1.17 -31.92 6.55
CA LYS A 160 -1.70 -32.99 7.40
C LYS A 160 -0.56 -33.39 8.33
N HIS A 161 -0.71 -33.20 9.64
CA HIS A 161 0.14 -33.87 10.60
C HIS A 161 0.05 -35.35 10.25
N TYR A 162 1.10 -35.91 9.64
CA TYR A 162 1.26 -37.35 9.56
C TYR A 162 1.34 -37.80 11.01
N SER A 163 0.21 -38.28 11.55
CA SER A 163 0.18 -39.03 12.80
C SER A 163 0.91 -40.34 12.53
N GLY A 164 2.24 -40.29 12.63
CA GLY A 164 3.10 -41.45 12.54
C GLY A 164 2.69 -42.41 13.65
N ASN A 165 2.00 -43.48 13.27
CA ASN A 165 1.58 -44.54 14.17
C ASN A 165 2.85 -45.19 14.74
N LYS A 166 3.12 -44.95 16.01
CA LYS A 166 4.34 -45.41 16.70
C LYS A 166 4.17 -46.91 16.98
N HIS A 167 4.52 -47.76 16.01
CA HIS A 167 4.65 -49.19 16.24
C HIS A 167 5.79 -49.43 17.22
N ARG A 168 5.43 -49.96 18.39
CA ARG A 168 6.32 -50.35 19.47
C ARG A 168 6.92 -51.72 19.10
N SER A 169 8.12 -51.75 18.54
CA SER A 169 8.87 -53.01 18.35
C SER A 169 9.92 -53.17 19.44
N GLN A 170 9.76 -54.25 20.22
CA GLN A 170 10.67 -54.70 21.26
C GLN A 170 12.00 -55.23 20.66
N GLY A 171 13.10 -54.92 21.35
CA GLY A 171 14.20 -55.84 21.66
C GLY A 171 15.05 -56.42 20.52
N GLY A 172 16.30 -55.96 20.41
CA GLY A 172 17.33 -56.63 19.62
C GLY A 172 18.69 -55.94 19.75
N ASN A 173 19.48 -56.36 20.73
CA ASN A 173 20.82 -55.86 21.05
C ASN A 173 21.83 -56.24 19.94
N GLN A 174 22.36 -55.28 19.17
CA GLN A 174 23.54 -55.50 18.31
C GLN A 174 24.49 -54.30 18.34
N GLN A 175 25.77 -54.64 18.48
CA GLN A 175 26.92 -53.75 18.67
C GLN A 175 27.07 -52.65 17.63
N ILE A 176 27.34 -51.45 18.15
CA ILE A 176 27.72 -50.25 17.41
C ILE A 176 29.09 -50.47 16.74
N LYS A 177 29.12 -50.58 15.41
CA LYS A 177 30.33 -50.27 14.63
C LYS A 177 30.27 -48.80 14.24
N LYS A 178 31.22 -48.01 14.74
CA LYS A 178 31.37 -46.58 14.39
C LYS A 178 31.60 -46.44 12.88
N PRO A 179 30.85 -45.59 12.15
CA PRO A 179 31.20 -45.25 10.78
C PRO A 179 32.44 -44.34 10.77
N VAL A 180 33.40 -44.66 9.91
CA VAL A 180 34.56 -43.84 9.58
C VAL A 180 34.09 -42.54 8.95
N ALA A 181 34.55 -41.41 9.47
CA ALA A 181 34.24 -40.09 8.94
C ALA A 181 34.94 -39.90 7.58
N THR A 182 34.17 -39.96 6.49
CA THR A 182 34.58 -39.38 5.21
C THR A 182 34.31 -37.88 5.25
N ALA A 183 35.36 -37.08 5.03
CA ALA A 183 35.28 -35.62 5.02
C ALA A 183 34.25 -35.11 4.00
N PRO A 184 33.50 -34.03 4.31
CA PRO A 184 32.61 -33.41 3.32
C PRO A 184 33.44 -32.79 2.19
N PRO A 185 32.93 -32.79 0.93
CA PRO A 185 33.60 -32.10 -0.16
C PRO A 185 33.68 -30.59 0.14
N SER A 186 34.88 -30.03 -0.04
CA SER A 186 35.15 -28.61 0.14
C SER A 186 34.24 -27.75 -0.73
N LEU A 187 33.61 -26.74 -0.12
CA LEU A 187 32.86 -25.70 -0.82
C LEU A 187 33.77 -25.00 -1.86
N PRO A 188 33.26 -24.66 -3.07
CA PRO A 188 34.01 -23.81 -3.99
C PRO A 188 34.27 -22.45 -3.35
N PRO A 189 35.42 -21.81 -3.63
CA PRO A 189 35.75 -20.51 -3.07
C PRO A 189 34.68 -19.46 -3.46
N PRO A 190 34.40 -18.49 -2.59
CA PRO A 190 33.45 -17.43 -2.91
C PRO A 190 33.93 -16.69 -4.16
N PHE A 191 33.05 -16.54 -5.14
CA PHE A 191 33.27 -15.64 -6.27
C PHE A 191 33.53 -14.24 -5.71
N LEU A 192 34.78 -13.78 -5.81
CA LEU A 192 35.14 -12.39 -5.56
C LEU A 192 34.32 -11.54 -6.52
N LYS A 193 33.42 -10.73 -5.97
CA LYS A 193 32.68 -9.72 -6.75
C LYS A 193 33.72 -8.86 -7.48
N PRO A 194 33.56 -8.59 -8.78
CA PRO A 194 34.43 -7.64 -9.46
C PRO A 194 34.37 -6.31 -8.72
N PHE A 195 35.54 -5.80 -8.35
CA PHE A 195 35.71 -4.50 -7.74
C PHE A 195 35.22 -3.45 -8.74
N VAL A 196 34.06 -2.86 -8.47
CA VAL A 196 33.58 -1.69 -9.20
C VAL A 196 34.33 -0.49 -8.63
N PRO A 197 35.21 0.19 -9.38
CA PRO A 197 35.87 1.38 -8.89
C PRO A 197 34.82 2.45 -8.59
N ALA A 198 34.94 3.10 -7.43
CA ALA A 198 34.10 4.22 -7.05
C ALA A 198 34.16 5.29 -8.17
N PRO A 199 33.02 5.92 -8.53
CA PRO A 199 33.03 6.98 -9.51
C PRO A 199 33.91 8.13 -9.00
N ILE A 200 34.88 8.54 -9.82
CA ILE A 200 35.70 9.72 -9.58
C ILE A 200 34.75 10.90 -9.51
N LEU A 201 34.72 11.58 -8.36
CA LEU A 201 34.01 12.84 -8.18
C LEU A 201 34.68 13.89 -9.07
N VAL A 202 34.10 14.11 -10.25
CA VAL A 202 34.45 15.26 -11.08
C VAL A 202 33.98 16.50 -10.33
N PRO A 203 34.84 17.50 -10.07
CA PRO A 203 34.41 18.73 -9.43
C PRO A 203 33.37 19.41 -10.34
N VAL A 204 32.14 19.57 -9.82
CA VAL A 204 31.09 20.36 -10.44
C VAL A 204 31.57 21.82 -10.43
N VAL A 205 32.08 22.28 -11.58
CA VAL A 205 32.35 23.69 -11.82
C VAL A 205 30.99 24.40 -11.79
N LYS A 206 30.75 25.19 -10.74
CA LYS A 206 29.59 26.09 -10.68
C LYS A 206 29.73 27.10 -11.82
N PRO A 207 28.73 27.27 -12.69
CA PRO A 207 28.74 28.40 -13.62
C PRO A 207 28.57 29.68 -12.80
N GLU A 208 29.60 30.50 -12.80
CA GLU A 208 29.55 31.85 -12.24
C GLU A 208 28.75 32.73 -13.21
N VAL A 209 27.48 32.95 -12.90
CA VAL A 209 26.61 33.85 -13.65
C VAL A 209 27.06 35.28 -13.37
N LYS A 210 27.84 35.87 -14.28
CA LYS A 210 28.05 37.32 -14.32
C LYS A 210 26.73 38.00 -14.71
N LEU A 211 26.03 38.53 -13.72
CA LEU A 211 24.94 39.47 -13.93
C LEU A 211 25.54 40.84 -14.28
N GLU A 212 25.63 41.14 -15.58
CA GLU A 212 25.81 42.52 -16.04
C GLU A 212 24.50 43.29 -15.82
N PHE A 213 24.47 44.13 -14.78
CA PHE A 213 23.41 45.10 -14.59
C PHE A 213 23.58 46.25 -15.60
N LYS A 214 22.68 46.32 -16.58
CA LYS A 214 22.51 47.53 -17.40
C LYS A 214 21.97 48.66 -16.51
N PRO A 215 22.61 49.84 -16.46
CA PRO A 215 22.09 50.96 -15.69
C PRO A 215 20.91 51.58 -16.44
N GLY A 216 19.73 51.64 -15.83
CA GLY A 216 18.62 52.38 -16.43
C GLY A 216 17.19 52.05 -15.97
N PHE A 217 16.95 51.01 -15.17
CA PHE A 217 15.59 50.70 -14.70
C PHE A 217 15.38 51.12 -13.25
N LYS A 218 14.68 52.24 -13.03
CA LYS A 218 14.15 52.62 -11.72
C LYS A 218 12.93 51.74 -11.41
N PRO A 219 12.86 51.06 -10.26
CA PRO A 219 11.64 50.36 -9.87
C PRO A 219 10.59 51.39 -9.40
N LEU A 220 9.40 51.32 -9.99
CA LEU A 220 8.23 52.08 -9.53
C LEU A 220 7.63 51.37 -8.30
N VAL A 221 8.19 51.63 -7.11
CA VAL A 221 7.61 51.15 -5.86
C VAL A 221 6.72 52.25 -5.29
N LYS A 222 5.40 52.07 -5.33
CA LYS A 222 4.47 52.89 -4.53
C LYS A 222 4.61 52.49 -3.06
N PRO A 223 4.74 53.43 -2.10
CA PRO A 223 4.79 53.08 -0.68
C PRO A 223 3.43 52.53 -0.23
N LEU A 224 3.41 51.34 0.40
CA LEU A 224 2.25 50.91 1.17
C LEU A 224 2.18 51.75 2.46
N GLU A 225 1.12 52.55 2.59
CA GLU A 225 0.75 53.18 3.86
C GLU A 225 0.42 52.10 4.90
N LYS A 226 0.93 52.30 6.12
CA LYS A 226 0.61 51.52 7.31
C LYS A 226 -0.89 51.62 7.60
N GLN A 227 -1.63 50.54 7.40
CA GLN A 227 -2.93 50.39 8.05
C GLN A 227 -2.74 49.89 9.48
N VAL A 228 -3.17 50.73 10.42
CA VAL A 228 -3.23 50.45 11.85
C VAL A 228 -4.20 49.31 12.12
N GLU A 229 -3.70 48.33 12.86
CA GLU A 229 -4.39 47.16 13.38
C GLU A 229 -5.63 47.54 14.21
N LYS A 230 -6.83 47.14 13.76
CA LYS A 230 -8.03 47.11 14.61
C LYS A 230 -8.28 45.66 15.06
N LYS A 231 -8.14 45.44 16.37
CA LYS A 231 -8.59 44.25 17.11
C LYS A 231 -10.00 43.83 16.68
N PRO A 232 -10.26 42.53 16.43
CA PRO A 232 -11.64 42.05 16.32
C PRO A 232 -12.27 41.96 17.72
N GLU A 233 -13.40 42.64 17.90
CA GLU A 233 -14.29 42.49 19.05
C GLU A 233 -14.82 41.05 19.13
N SER A 234 -14.78 40.51 20.35
CA SER A 234 -15.38 39.24 20.73
C SER A 234 -16.91 39.28 20.60
N LYS A 235 -17.48 38.45 19.72
CA LYS A 235 -18.93 38.17 19.71
C LYS A 235 -19.34 37.44 21.01
N PRO A 236 -20.47 37.79 21.65
CA PRO A 236 -20.98 37.07 22.81
C PRO A 236 -21.57 35.71 22.40
N SER A 237 -21.29 34.70 23.21
CA SER A 237 -21.78 33.33 23.10
C SER A 237 -23.30 33.22 23.35
N PRO A 238 -24.01 32.29 22.69
CA PRO A 238 -25.42 32.05 22.95
C PRO A 238 -25.64 31.40 24.32
N LYS A 239 -26.53 32.01 25.12
CA LYS A 239 -26.97 31.53 26.44
C LYS A 239 -27.58 30.12 26.35
N LYS A 240 -27.13 29.22 27.23
CA LYS A 240 -27.76 27.92 27.49
C LYS A 240 -29.22 28.10 27.94
N PRO A 241 -30.19 27.32 27.45
CA PRO A 241 -31.54 27.35 28.00
C PRO A 241 -31.56 26.73 29.41
N ALA A 242 -32.21 27.45 30.32
CA ALA A 242 -32.40 27.08 31.71
C ALA A 242 -33.26 25.83 31.86
N LYS A 243 -32.86 24.96 32.80
CA LYS A 243 -33.64 23.80 33.27
C LYS A 243 -34.98 24.28 33.84
N LYS A 244 -36.10 23.87 33.23
CA LYS A 244 -37.44 23.99 33.83
C LYS A 244 -37.49 23.13 35.10
N LYS A 245 -37.78 23.75 36.24
CA LYS A 245 -38.26 23.06 37.47
C LYS A 245 -39.60 22.37 37.15
N PRO A 246 -39.86 21.15 37.65
CA PRO A 246 -41.19 20.58 37.57
C PRO A 246 -42.12 21.31 38.54
N SER A 247 -43.20 21.87 37.99
CA SER A 247 -44.31 22.45 38.74
C SER A 247 -45.19 21.34 39.32
N LYS A 248 -45.46 21.42 40.62
CA LYS A 248 -46.55 20.71 41.28
C LYS A 248 -47.86 21.04 40.55
N LYS A 249 -48.57 20.02 40.05
CA LYS A 249 -50.01 20.12 39.77
C LYS A 249 -50.75 19.09 40.61
N GLN A 250 -51.76 19.60 41.27
CA GLN A 250 -52.70 18.95 42.17
C GLN A 250 -53.42 17.81 41.44
N GLU A 251 -53.44 16.64 42.06
CA GLU A 251 -54.31 15.54 41.67
C GLU A 251 -55.63 15.71 42.42
N GLN A 252 -56.67 16.15 41.70
CA GLN A 252 -58.05 16.13 42.17
C GLN A 252 -58.63 14.73 41.92
N VAL A 253 -59.05 14.13 43.03
CA VAL A 253 -60.00 13.03 43.22
C VAL A 253 -61.23 13.19 42.31
N VAL A 254 -61.75 12.13 41.66
CA VAL A 254 -62.99 11.31 41.93
C VAL A 254 -63.22 10.28 40.77
N PRO A 255 -64.15 9.30 40.85
CA PRO A 255 -64.05 7.97 41.45
C PRO A 255 -63.98 6.79 40.45
N ARG A 256 -63.57 5.62 40.95
CA ARG A 256 -63.77 4.32 40.30
C ARG A 256 -65.22 3.86 40.42
N GLY A 257 -65.86 3.63 39.28
CA GLY A 257 -67.16 2.97 39.16
C GLY A 257 -67.08 1.74 38.24
N ALA A 258 -67.15 0.58 38.87
CA ALA A 258 -67.80 -0.68 38.49
C ALA A 258 -67.69 -1.31 37.08
N ALA A 259 -67.52 -2.64 37.14
CA ALA A 259 -68.16 -3.70 36.35
C ALA A 259 -67.44 -4.28 35.13
N LYS A 260 -66.96 -5.53 35.29
CA LYS A 260 -67.49 -6.76 34.64
C LYS A 260 -66.60 -7.93 35.09
N LYS A 261 -67.14 -8.84 35.91
CA LYS A 261 -67.83 -10.10 35.56
C LYS A 261 -66.84 -11.20 35.22
#